data_AF-A0A852ZNX6-F1
#
_entry.id   AF-A0A852ZNX6-F1
#
_cell.length_a   1.000
_cell.length_b   1.000
_cell.length_c   1.000
_cell.angle_alpha   90.00
_cell.angle_beta   90.00
_cell.angle_gamma   90.00
#
_symmetry.space_group_name_H-M   'P 1'
#
loop_
_entity.id
_entity.type
_entity.pdbx_description
1 polymer ?
#
loop_
_entity_poly.entity_id
_entity_poly.type
_entity_poly.pdbx_seq_one_letter_code
_entity_poly.pdbx_strand_id
1 'polypeptide(L)'
;MSTVDSSPPTAPGGTTATGAKHPVDQVPPVSRLFVLGLQHVLAMYTGCVTVPLVFGAAVGLDTSTIGLLINADLLVAGIVTVIQSLGVGRLLGVRLPVVAGATFAAVSPMILIGNEYGMPALYGAMLVAGVFGLALAVPFARVVRFFPPLVSGTVVTVIGLSLIGVSGGLIVGNDPEAADYASPRNLALAAGIVVVIVAISRWGRGLVAQLAVLIGLVLGTLVALPMGLTDFSTVGDAAWIGLAAPFHFGPPEFHVAAIVAMCTVMLVIFTESTADMLAVADMTGRRLSRADLARGLAADGLSGLLAGSMNSFLDTAFAQNVGLVEMSRVRSRFVVTAAGVMLFLLGLVPKLGEVVASLPAPVVGGAGLVMFATVTAVGIRTLRTVSFENNSNLLIIAVSIGVGMLPEAAPDIYSNLPREVETIAGSAITSTVIVAFTLNLLFNHGPGSRLRDDGTAKAATPPAGPAAPTDGRAEGGAGHGGADAAPTPTTSAAGS
;
A
#
# COMPACT_ATOMS: atom_id res chain seq x y z
N MET A 1 17.10 -69.70 -24.29
CA MET A 1 16.40 -69.47 -23.01
C MET A 1 17.24 -68.48 -22.22
N SER A 2 17.12 -67.19 -22.54
CA SER A 2 17.87 -66.10 -21.89
C SER A 2 16.88 -65.19 -21.19
N THR A 3 16.91 -65.21 -19.87
CA THR A 3 16.16 -64.31 -19.01
C THR A 3 16.89 -62.97 -18.95
N VAL A 4 16.26 -61.93 -19.50
CA VAL A 4 16.70 -60.54 -19.37
C VAL A 4 16.38 -60.06 -17.95
N ASP A 5 17.42 -59.72 -17.22
CA ASP A 5 17.36 -59.03 -15.93
C ASP A 5 16.74 -57.64 -16.12
N SER A 6 15.67 -57.35 -15.38
CA SER A 6 14.89 -56.12 -15.47
C SER A 6 14.99 -55.38 -14.14
N SER A 7 16.15 -54.77 -13.91
CA SER A 7 16.35 -53.77 -12.86
C SER A 7 16.33 -52.37 -13.50
N PRO A 8 15.46 -51.43 -13.05
CA PRO A 8 15.44 -50.07 -13.57
C PRO A 8 16.69 -49.30 -13.13
N PRO A 9 17.20 -48.35 -13.92
CA PRO A 9 18.36 -47.56 -13.54
C PRO A 9 18.01 -46.69 -12.33
N THR A 10 18.71 -46.91 -11.22
CA THR A 10 18.71 -46.03 -10.05
C THR A 10 19.11 -44.63 -10.49
N ALA A 11 18.18 -43.68 -10.41
CA ALA A 11 18.45 -42.28 -10.59
C ALA A 11 19.60 -41.85 -9.65
N PRO A 12 20.59 -41.07 -10.12
CA PRO A 12 21.64 -40.57 -9.26
C PRO A 12 20.99 -39.78 -8.13
N GLY A 13 21.20 -40.26 -6.91
CA GLY A 13 20.66 -39.68 -5.69
C GLY A 13 20.97 -38.19 -5.66
N GLY A 14 19.93 -37.38 -5.85
CA GLY A 14 20.00 -35.96 -5.55
C GLY A 14 20.39 -35.85 -4.09
N THR A 15 21.62 -35.41 -3.84
CA THR A 15 22.09 -35.01 -2.53
C THR A 15 21.10 -33.98 -2.00
N THR A 16 20.16 -34.42 -1.17
CA THR A 16 19.28 -33.53 -0.42
C THR A 16 20.19 -32.69 0.45
N ALA A 17 20.45 -31.45 0.01
CA ALA A 17 21.14 -30.46 0.79
C ALA A 17 20.42 -30.36 2.15
N THR A 18 21.10 -30.83 3.18
CA THR A 18 20.65 -30.79 4.56
C THR A 18 20.47 -29.33 4.99
N GLY A 19 19.26 -28.96 5.41
CA GLY A 19 19.03 -27.96 6.46
C GLY A 19 19.24 -26.47 6.17
N ALA A 20 19.32 -26.01 4.91
CA ALA A 20 19.38 -24.57 4.65
C ALA A 20 18.06 -23.88 5.05
N LYS A 21 18.09 -23.03 6.09
CA LYS A 21 16.93 -22.22 6.50
C LYS A 21 16.43 -21.40 5.31
N HIS A 22 15.11 -21.39 5.10
CA HIS A 22 14.48 -20.60 4.04
C HIS A 22 14.95 -19.13 4.10
N PRO A 23 15.20 -18.42 2.98
CA PRO A 23 15.74 -17.05 2.99
C PRO A 23 14.98 -16.06 3.87
N VAL A 24 13.66 -16.25 4.01
CA VAL A 24 12.79 -15.48 4.90
C VAL A 24 13.14 -15.66 6.38
N ASP A 25 13.62 -16.84 6.76
CA ASP A 25 13.97 -17.25 8.12
C ASP A 25 15.48 -17.15 8.42
N GLN A 26 16.27 -16.60 7.49
CA GLN A 26 17.69 -16.32 7.71
C GLN A 26 17.85 -15.02 8.47
N VAL A 27 18.73 -15.00 9.48
CA VAL A 27 19.05 -13.81 10.27
C VAL A 27 20.36 -13.22 9.73
N PRO A 28 20.34 -12.03 9.11
CA PRO A 28 21.57 -11.34 8.71
C PRO A 28 22.41 -10.93 9.93
N PRO A 29 23.71 -10.64 9.76
CA PRO A 29 24.52 -10.03 10.81
C PRO A 29 23.88 -8.75 11.37
N VAL A 30 24.06 -8.48 12.66
CA VAL A 30 23.39 -7.37 13.39
C VAL A 30 23.60 -6.01 12.70
N SER A 31 24.80 -5.71 12.23
CA SER A 31 25.09 -4.46 11.51
C SER A 31 24.28 -4.32 10.22
N ARG A 32 24.15 -5.40 9.46
CA ARG A 32 23.36 -5.44 8.23
C ARG A 32 21.87 -5.37 8.53
N LEU A 33 21.42 -6.02 9.61
CA LEU A 33 20.04 -5.97 10.08
C LEU A 33 19.64 -4.54 10.50
N PHE A 34 20.52 -3.82 11.18
CA PHE A 34 20.30 -2.40 11.52
C PHE A 34 20.20 -1.52 10.27
N VAL A 35 21.19 -1.57 9.37
CA VAL A 35 21.22 -0.71 8.17
C VAL A 35 20.02 -0.97 7.26
N LEU A 36 19.68 -2.24 7.02
CA LEU A 36 18.56 -2.59 6.16
C LEU A 36 17.21 -2.32 6.85
N GLY A 37 17.11 -2.52 8.15
CA GLY A 37 15.93 -2.14 8.91
C GLY A 37 15.71 -0.63 8.85
N LEU A 38 16.77 0.17 9.00
CA LEU A 38 16.72 1.62 8.87
C LEU A 38 16.26 2.04 7.48
N GLN A 39 16.71 1.36 6.42
CA GLN A 39 16.20 1.59 5.06
C GLN A 39 14.68 1.37 4.96
N HIS A 40 14.15 0.31 5.59
CA HIS A 40 12.71 0.08 5.63
C HIS A 40 11.95 1.16 6.41
N VAL A 41 12.50 1.62 7.54
CA VAL A 41 11.95 2.74 8.32
C VAL A 41 11.92 4.00 7.47
N LEU A 42 13.04 4.38 6.85
CA LEU A 42 13.11 5.60 6.05
C LEU A 42 12.15 5.56 4.84
N ALA A 43 12.01 4.39 4.19
CA ALA A 43 11.13 4.23 3.05
C ALA A 43 9.64 4.39 3.42
N MET A 44 9.22 3.92 4.60
CA MET A 44 7.82 4.03 5.04
C MET A 44 7.52 5.30 5.83
N TYR A 45 8.54 5.95 6.41
CA TYR A 45 8.38 7.04 7.37
C TYR A 45 7.43 8.12 6.86
N THR A 46 7.62 8.52 5.60
CA THR A 46 6.76 9.52 4.95
C THR A 46 5.29 9.10 4.97
N GLY A 47 4.97 7.86 4.61
CA GLY A 47 3.59 7.40 4.58
C GLY A 47 2.95 7.34 5.97
N CYS A 48 3.68 6.81 6.96
CA CYS A 48 3.24 6.76 8.34
C CYS A 48 2.96 8.16 8.90
N VAL A 49 3.84 9.14 8.67
CA VAL A 49 3.59 10.49 9.20
C VAL A 49 2.53 11.26 8.41
N THR A 50 2.29 10.91 7.14
CA THR A 50 1.34 11.63 6.29
C THR A 50 -0.10 11.44 6.76
N VAL A 51 -0.49 10.22 7.16
CA VAL A 51 -1.87 9.95 7.58
C VAL A 51 -2.26 10.83 8.79
N PRO A 52 -1.51 10.85 9.92
CA PRO A 52 -1.77 11.75 11.03
C PRO A 52 -1.75 13.23 10.66
N LEU A 53 -0.80 13.67 9.82
CA LEU A 53 -0.69 15.06 9.40
C LEU A 53 -1.92 15.50 8.60
N VAL A 54 -2.30 14.71 7.61
CA VAL A 54 -3.42 15.00 6.70
C VAL A 54 -4.73 14.91 7.46
N PHE A 55 -4.94 13.87 8.26
CA PHE A 55 -6.12 13.72 9.08
C PHE A 55 -6.25 14.85 10.10
N GLY A 56 -5.21 15.07 10.91
CA GLY A 56 -5.24 16.03 12.00
C GLY A 56 -5.41 17.47 11.52
N ALA A 57 -4.77 17.84 10.42
CA ALA A 57 -4.99 19.15 9.81
C ALA A 57 -6.41 19.30 9.22
N ALA A 58 -6.97 18.24 8.62
CA ALA A 58 -8.30 18.28 8.02
C ALA A 58 -9.43 18.37 9.05
N VAL A 59 -9.24 17.83 10.26
CA VAL A 59 -10.19 17.96 11.38
C VAL A 59 -9.86 19.13 12.32
N GLY A 60 -8.83 19.93 12.01
CA GLY A 60 -8.51 21.15 12.74
C GLY A 60 -7.85 20.94 14.12
N LEU A 61 -7.09 19.86 14.30
CA LEU A 61 -6.33 19.61 15.52
C LEU A 61 -5.13 20.54 15.64
N ASP A 62 -4.75 20.86 16.87
CA ASP A 62 -3.55 21.63 17.14
C ASP A 62 -2.27 20.80 16.91
N THR A 63 -1.14 21.49 16.71
CA THR A 63 0.17 20.88 16.41
C THR A 63 0.58 19.83 17.44
N SER A 64 0.30 20.06 18.73
CA SER A 64 0.73 19.12 19.78
C SER A 64 -0.06 17.82 19.73
N THR A 65 -1.36 17.91 19.48
CA THR A 65 -2.22 16.75 19.27
C THR A 65 -1.80 16.00 17.99
N ILE A 66 -1.50 16.69 16.89
CA ILE A 66 -0.97 16.04 15.68
C ILE A 66 0.35 15.32 15.98
N GLY A 67 1.24 15.95 16.75
CA GLY A 67 2.49 15.35 17.22
C GLY A 67 2.24 14.07 18.01
N LEU A 68 1.28 14.08 18.94
CA LEU A 68 0.84 12.89 19.67
C LEU A 68 0.38 11.78 18.73
N LEU A 69 -0.47 12.09 17.73
CA LEU A 69 -0.97 11.13 16.75
C LEU A 69 0.14 10.50 15.91
N ILE A 70 1.15 11.29 15.51
CA ILE A 70 2.32 10.80 14.78
C ILE A 70 3.09 9.79 15.63
N ASN A 71 3.33 10.10 16.91
CA ASN A 71 4.05 9.20 17.81
C ASN A 71 3.26 7.91 18.07
N ALA A 72 1.95 8.02 18.28
CA ALA A 72 1.05 6.89 18.43
C ALA A 72 1.05 5.99 17.20
N ASP A 73 1.04 6.58 16.00
CA ASP A 73 1.12 5.85 14.73
C ASP A 73 2.41 5.05 14.60
N LEU A 74 3.56 5.70 14.77
CA LEU A 74 4.86 5.03 14.69
C LEU A 74 4.98 3.90 15.72
N LEU A 75 4.44 4.11 16.92
CA LEU A 75 4.45 3.13 17.99
C LEU A 75 3.62 1.88 17.63
N VAL A 76 2.37 2.06 17.20
CA VAL A 76 1.46 0.96 16.85
C VAL A 76 1.93 0.26 15.58
N ALA A 77 2.30 1.01 14.53
CA ALA A 77 2.87 0.46 13.30
C ALA A 77 4.13 -0.39 13.60
N GLY A 78 4.97 0.05 14.55
CA GLY A 78 6.11 -0.71 15.04
C GLY A 78 5.72 -2.04 15.69
N ILE A 79 4.75 -2.02 16.61
CA ILE A 79 4.22 -3.21 17.29
C ILE A 79 3.63 -4.19 16.28
N VAL A 80 2.75 -3.70 15.40
CA VAL A 80 2.06 -4.52 14.40
C VAL A 80 3.06 -5.09 13.41
N THR A 81 4.06 -4.32 12.96
CA THR A 81 5.14 -4.81 12.09
C THR A 81 5.94 -5.96 12.73
N VAL A 82 6.28 -5.83 14.02
CA VAL A 82 6.97 -6.91 14.75
C VAL A 82 6.08 -8.16 14.84
N ILE A 83 4.80 -7.99 15.17
CA ILE A 83 3.84 -9.10 15.23
C ILE A 83 3.66 -9.75 13.85
N GLN A 84 3.58 -8.96 12.78
CA GLN A 84 3.34 -9.44 11.43
C GLN A 84 4.53 -10.25 10.90
N SER A 85 5.75 -9.80 11.20
CA SER A 85 7.00 -10.42 10.74
C SER A 85 7.46 -11.60 11.61
N LEU A 86 7.35 -11.54 12.94
CA LEU A 86 7.73 -12.66 13.81
C LEU A 86 6.61 -13.69 13.98
N GLY A 87 5.37 -13.22 14.05
CA GLY A 87 4.19 -13.98 14.42
C GLY A 87 4.12 -14.26 15.92
N VAL A 88 2.92 -14.18 16.49
CA VAL A 88 2.65 -14.53 17.89
C VAL A 88 1.78 -15.79 17.91
N GLY A 89 2.40 -16.90 18.34
CA GLY A 89 1.75 -18.20 18.40
C GLY A 89 1.21 -18.66 17.04
N ARG A 90 -0.02 -19.18 17.04
CA ARG A 90 -0.76 -19.63 15.84
C ARG A 90 -1.87 -18.65 15.43
N LEU A 91 -1.95 -17.49 16.07
CA LEU A 91 -3.09 -16.58 15.93
C LEU A 91 -2.76 -15.32 15.14
N LEU A 92 -1.55 -14.78 15.30
CA LEU A 92 -1.18 -13.49 14.73
C LEU A 92 0.11 -13.60 13.91
N GLY A 93 0.16 -12.84 12.82
CA GLY A 93 1.33 -12.68 11.97
C GLY A 93 1.46 -13.71 10.86
N VAL A 94 1.66 -13.18 9.64
CA VAL A 94 1.90 -13.98 8.43
C VAL A 94 3.31 -14.58 8.37
N ARG A 95 4.27 -14.01 9.12
CA ARG A 95 5.69 -14.42 9.16
C ARG A 95 6.44 -14.24 7.83
N LEU A 96 6.14 -13.14 7.15
CA LEU A 96 6.83 -12.65 5.96
C LEU A 96 7.51 -11.30 6.26
N PRO A 97 8.44 -10.82 5.41
CA PRO A 97 8.96 -9.45 5.49
C PRO A 97 7.89 -8.43 5.08
N VAL A 98 6.83 -8.33 5.87
CA VAL A 98 5.70 -7.42 5.70
C VAL A 98 5.79 -6.38 6.79
N VAL A 99 5.85 -5.12 6.37
CA VAL A 99 5.79 -3.94 7.21
C VAL A 99 4.35 -3.50 7.27
N ALA A 100 3.89 -3.11 8.45
CA ALA A 100 2.56 -2.55 8.65
C ALA A 100 2.66 -1.04 8.88
N GLY A 101 1.65 -0.30 8.43
CA GLY A 101 1.52 1.13 8.70
C GLY A 101 0.15 1.65 8.30
N ALA A 102 -0.14 2.88 8.73
CA ALA A 102 -1.43 3.52 8.53
C ALA A 102 -1.88 3.50 7.07
N THR A 103 -3.13 3.10 6.84
CA THR A 103 -3.73 3.13 5.51
C THR A 103 -4.35 4.48 5.19
N PHE A 104 -4.20 4.92 3.94
CA PHE A 104 -4.94 6.04 3.40
C PHE A 104 -6.44 5.74 3.21
N ALA A 105 -6.83 4.47 3.18
CA ALA A 105 -8.23 4.05 3.04
C ALA A 105 -9.13 4.54 4.19
N ALA A 106 -8.54 4.83 5.35
CA ALA A 106 -9.28 5.29 6.52
C ALA A 106 -9.49 6.82 6.51
N VAL A 107 -8.65 7.59 5.83
CA VAL A 107 -8.56 9.05 6.04
C VAL A 107 -9.88 9.77 5.79
N SER A 108 -10.52 9.61 4.63
CA SER A 108 -11.80 10.30 4.36
C SER A 108 -12.93 9.90 5.32
N PRO A 109 -13.21 8.60 5.57
CA PRO A 109 -14.14 8.19 6.62
C PRO A 109 -13.80 8.78 8.01
N MET A 110 -12.53 8.82 8.38
CA MET A 110 -12.10 9.34 9.68
C MET A 110 -12.37 10.84 9.82
N ILE A 111 -12.05 11.63 8.78
CA ILE A 111 -12.31 13.08 8.76
C ILE A 111 -13.81 13.33 8.94
N LEU A 112 -14.64 12.61 8.19
CA LEU A 112 -16.09 12.75 8.27
C LEU A 112 -16.63 12.39 9.66
N ILE A 113 -16.21 11.25 10.23
CA ILE A 113 -16.64 10.82 11.57
C ILE A 113 -16.13 11.81 12.64
N GLY A 114 -14.89 12.28 12.52
CA GLY A 114 -14.29 13.24 13.46
C GLY A 114 -15.05 14.57 13.49
N ASN A 115 -15.47 15.08 12.34
CA ASN A 115 -16.24 16.31 12.23
C ASN A 115 -17.71 16.14 12.72
N GLU A 116 -18.32 14.99 12.42
CA GLU A 116 -19.74 14.75 12.75
C GLU A 116 -19.97 14.31 14.20
N TYR A 117 -19.16 13.38 14.70
CA TYR A 117 -19.37 12.71 15.99
C TYR A 117 -18.22 12.94 16.98
N GLY A 118 -17.12 13.56 16.55
CA GLY A 118 -15.95 13.80 17.39
C GLY A 118 -14.98 12.62 17.49
N MET A 119 -13.84 12.89 18.13
CA MET A 119 -12.74 11.93 18.29
C MET A 119 -13.09 10.69 19.15
N PRO A 120 -13.88 10.80 20.24
CA PRO A 120 -14.30 9.61 21.01
C PRO A 120 -15.08 8.59 20.18
N ALA A 121 -15.97 9.07 19.31
CA ALA A 121 -16.75 8.22 18.41
C ALA A 121 -15.89 7.55 17.33
N LEU A 122 -14.91 8.29 16.80
CA LEU A 122 -13.94 7.79 15.84
C LEU A 122 -13.14 6.61 16.40
N TYR A 123 -12.48 6.80 17.54
CA TYR A 123 -11.67 5.74 18.14
C TYR A 123 -12.51 4.59 18.69
N GLY A 124 -13.72 4.85 19.18
CA GLY A 124 -14.69 3.81 19.52
C GLY A 124 -15.08 2.96 18.30
N ALA A 125 -15.30 3.58 17.14
CA ALA A 125 -15.56 2.87 15.90
C ALA A 125 -14.33 2.05 15.43
N MET A 126 -13.11 2.56 15.58
CA MET A 126 -11.88 1.81 15.26
C MET A 126 -11.70 0.58 16.16
N LEU A 127 -11.98 0.68 17.46
CA LEU A 127 -11.97 -0.47 18.36
C LEU A 127 -12.91 -1.57 17.88
N VAL A 128 -14.16 -1.21 17.55
CA VAL A 128 -15.14 -2.18 17.06
C VAL A 128 -14.70 -2.76 15.72
N ALA A 129 -14.15 -1.95 14.82
CA ALA A 129 -13.59 -2.41 13.55
C ALA A 129 -12.42 -3.39 13.76
N GLY A 130 -11.59 -3.18 14.79
CA GLY A 130 -10.54 -4.11 15.20
C GLY A 130 -11.07 -5.46 15.69
N VAL A 131 -12.08 -5.44 16.58
CA VAL A 131 -12.79 -6.66 17.03
C VAL A 131 -13.42 -7.38 15.83
N PHE A 132 -14.09 -6.64 14.96
CA PHE A 132 -14.69 -7.15 13.74
C PHE A 132 -13.63 -7.79 12.82
N GLY A 133 -12.50 -7.12 12.62
CA GLY A 133 -11.36 -7.63 11.86
C GLY A 133 -10.85 -8.96 12.45
N LEU A 134 -10.57 -9.01 13.75
CA LEU A 134 -10.14 -10.25 14.41
C LEU A 134 -11.13 -11.40 14.23
N ALA A 135 -12.43 -11.13 14.39
CA ALA A 135 -13.47 -12.12 14.19
C ALA A 135 -13.56 -12.58 12.72
N LEU A 136 -13.34 -11.66 11.77
CA LEU A 136 -13.49 -11.92 10.34
C LEU A 136 -12.22 -12.42 9.65
N ALA A 137 -11.04 -12.32 10.26
CA ALA A 137 -9.78 -12.69 9.63
C ALA A 137 -9.77 -14.13 9.08
N VAL A 138 -10.28 -15.09 9.85
CA VAL A 138 -10.38 -16.50 9.44
C VAL A 138 -11.41 -16.73 8.33
N PRO A 139 -12.68 -16.29 8.43
CA PRO A 139 -13.63 -16.45 7.34
C PRO A 139 -13.20 -15.68 6.08
N PHE A 140 -12.66 -14.47 6.21
CA PHE A 140 -12.17 -13.67 5.09
C PHE A 140 -11.09 -14.40 4.28
N ALA A 141 -10.10 -15.00 4.96
CA ALA A 141 -9.06 -15.79 4.30
C ALA A 141 -9.60 -17.00 3.51
N ARG A 142 -10.83 -17.46 3.76
CA ARG A 142 -11.51 -18.49 2.93
C ARG A 142 -12.20 -17.92 1.71
N VAL A 143 -12.65 -16.66 1.79
CA VAL A 143 -13.42 -15.96 0.76
C VAL A 143 -12.59 -14.96 -0.04
N VAL A 144 -11.28 -14.85 0.20
CA VAL A 144 -10.39 -13.93 -0.55
C VAL A 144 -10.55 -14.03 -2.08
N ARG A 145 -10.87 -15.22 -2.61
CA ARG A 145 -11.15 -15.42 -4.05
C ARG A 145 -12.29 -14.56 -4.60
N PHE A 146 -13.16 -14.04 -3.74
CA PHE A 146 -14.29 -13.20 -4.09
C PHE A 146 -13.95 -11.69 -4.09
N PHE A 147 -12.72 -11.32 -3.75
CA PHE A 147 -12.19 -9.95 -3.83
C PHE A 147 -11.22 -9.83 -5.02
N PRO A 148 -11.74 -9.73 -6.26
CA PRO A 148 -10.89 -9.66 -7.44
C PRO A 148 -10.08 -8.34 -7.49
N PRO A 149 -8.98 -8.30 -8.27
CA PRO A 149 -8.22 -7.07 -8.56
C PRO A 149 -9.08 -5.90 -9.05
N LEU A 150 -10.27 -6.19 -9.59
CA LEU A 150 -11.27 -5.20 -9.96
C LEU A 150 -11.71 -4.34 -8.77
N VAL A 151 -12.07 -4.95 -7.63
CA VAL A 151 -12.59 -4.19 -6.47
C VAL A 151 -11.44 -3.43 -5.81
N SER A 152 -10.32 -4.09 -5.53
CA SER A 152 -9.17 -3.43 -4.90
C SER A 152 -8.60 -2.32 -5.76
N GLY A 153 -8.43 -2.55 -7.07
CA GLY A 153 -7.94 -1.53 -8.00
C GLY A 153 -8.84 -0.30 -8.05
N THR A 154 -10.17 -0.49 -8.11
CA THR A 154 -11.13 0.61 -8.10
C THR A 154 -11.09 1.41 -6.80
N VAL A 155 -11.07 0.72 -5.66
CA VAL A 155 -11.02 1.38 -4.34
C VAL A 155 -9.73 2.16 -4.16
N VAL A 156 -8.58 1.58 -4.49
CA VAL A 156 -7.26 2.26 -4.42
C VAL A 156 -7.22 3.49 -5.34
N THR A 157 -7.82 3.41 -6.53
CA THR A 157 -7.96 4.58 -7.41
C THR A 157 -8.77 5.70 -6.76
N VAL A 158 -9.90 5.39 -6.12
CA VAL A 158 -10.73 6.42 -5.45
C VAL A 158 -10.06 6.96 -4.18
N ILE A 159 -9.34 6.14 -3.41
CA ILE A 159 -8.55 6.61 -2.26
C ILE A 159 -7.59 7.72 -2.71
N GLY A 160 -6.80 7.48 -3.76
CA GLY A 160 -5.88 8.48 -4.26
C GLY A 160 -6.58 9.74 -4.81
N LEU A 161 -7.71 9.59 -5.52
CA LEU A 161 -8.45 10.73 -6.09
C LEU A 161 -9.12 11.60 -5.02
N SER A 162 -9.78 10.99 -4.03
CA SER A 162 -10.48 11.72 -2.96
C SER A 162 -9.51 12.53 -2.09
N LEU A 163 -8.30 12.04 -1.85
CA LEU A 163 -7.32 12.74 -1.01
C LEU A 163 -6.57 13.89 -1.72
N ILE A 164 -6.74 14.05 -3.04
CA ILE A 164 -6.22 15.22 -3.75
C ILE A 164 -6.85 16.51 -3.21
N GLY A 165 -8.16 16.49 -2.90
CA GLY A 165 -8.87 17.63 -2.32
C GLY A 165 -8.25 18.07 -0.99
N VAL A 166 -7.94 17.11 -0.12
CA VAL A 166 -7.28 17.39 1.18
C VAL A 166 -5.89 17.99 0.99
N SER A 167 -5.09 17.48 0.05
CA SER A 167 -3.80 18.10 -0.29
C SER A 167 -3.96 19.51 -0.86
N GLY A 168 -5.00 19.74 -1.66
CA GLY A 168 -5.38 21.06 -2.15
C GLY A 168 -5.63 22.02 -0.99
N GLY A 169 -6.47 21.65 -0.03
CA GLY A 169 -6.76 22.45 1.17
C GLY A 169 -5.50 22.80 1.98
N LEU A 170 -4.56 21.86 2.12
CA LEU A 170 -3.27 22.11 2.77
C LEU A 170 -2.37 23.12 2.01
N ILE A 171 -2.54 23.22 0.69
CA ILE A 171 -1.79 24.17 -0.16
C ILE A 171 -2.46 25.54 -0.18
N VAL A 172 -3.78 25.59 -0.39
CA VAL A 172 -4.52 26.84 -0.60
C VAL A 172 -5.07 27.44 0.69
N GLY A 173 -5.21 26.67 1.76
CA GLY A 173 -5.95 27.04 2.96
C GLY A 173 -7.38 26.49 2.95
N ASN A 174 -7.97 26.34 4.13
CA ASN A 174 -9.30 25.76 4.28
C ASN A 174 -10.44 26.80 4.26
N ASP A 175 -10.10 28.09 4.33
CA ASP A 175 -11.07 29.19 4.35
C ASP A 175 -10.93 30.03 3.06
N PRO A 176 -11.88 29.93 2.11
CA PRO A 176 -11.89 30.72 0.88
C PRO A 176 -12.02 32.23 1.11
N GLU A 177 -12.50 32.67 2.27
CA GLU A 177 -12.65 34.09 2.62
C GLU A 177 -11.37 34.67 3.26
N ALA A 178 -10.42 33.80 3.63
CA ALA A 178 -9.17 34.24 4.23
C ALA A 178 -8.31 35.04 3.23
N ALA A 179 -7.69 36.12 3.71
CA ALA A 179 -6.88 37.01 2.86
C ALA A 179 -5.64 36.32 2.25
N ASP A 180 -5.19 35.22 2.86
CA ASP A 180 -4.07 34.39 2.41
C ASP A 180 -4.51 33.12 1.65
N TYR A 181 -5.81 32.98 1.37
CA TYR A 181 -6.33 31.89 0.55
C TYR A 181 -5.67 31.87 -0.83
N ALA A 182 -5.20 30.68 -1.23
CA ALA A 182 -4.46 30.44 -2.46
C ALA A 182 -3.30 31.43 -2.68
N SER A 183 -2.60 31.84 -1.61
CA SER A 183 -1.51 32.80 -1.73
C SER A 183 -0.43 32.31 -2.73
N PRO A 184 0.12 33.20 -3.59
CA PRO A 184 1.15 32.83 -4.55
C PRO A 184 2.38 32.19 -3.90
N ARG A 185 2.66 32.58 -2.65
CA ARG A 185 3.75 32.05 -1.83
C ARG A 185 3.54 30.56 -1.50
N ASN A 186 2.35 30.19 -1.05
CA ASN A 186 2.03 28.80 -0.70
C ASN A 186 1.98 27.92 -1.96
N LEU A 187 1.38 28.44 -3.04
CA LEU A 187 1.35 27.77 -4.34
C LEU A 187 2.76 27.53 -4.90
N ALA A 188 3.63 28.54 -4.86
CA ALA A 188 5.01 28.42 -5.33
C ALA A 188 5.83 27.42 -4.50
N LEU A 189 5.64 27.43 -3.17
CA LEU A 189 6.30 26.47 -2.28
C LEU A 189 5.86 25.03 -2.58
N ALA A 190 4.55 24.78 -2.65
CA ALA A 190 4.00 23.47 -2.98
C ALA A 190 4.44 22.98 -4.37
N ALA A 191 4.37 23.84 -5.38
CA ALA A 191 4.84 23.54 -6.74
C ALA A 191 6.35 23.23 -6.77
N GLY A 192 7.16 24.02 -6.04
CA GLY A 192 8.59 23.78 -5.90
C GLY A 192 8.88 22.41 -5.30
N ILE A 193 8.13 22.00 -4.29
CA ILE A 193 8.26 20.67 -3.66
C ILE A 193 7.88 19.56 -4.62
N VAL A 194 6.78 19.70 -5.35
CA VAL A 194 6.39 18.74 -6.39
C VAL A 194 7.52 18.58 -7.41
N VAL A 195 8.09 19.69 -7.89
CA VAL A 195 9.22 19.66 -8.84
C VAL A 195 10.44 18.95 -8.23
N VAL A 196 10.78 19.25 -6.98
CA VAL A 196 11.90 18.60 -6.27
C VAL A 196 11.67 17.09 -6.14
N ILE A 197 10.47 16.67 -5.71
CA ILE A 197 10.13 15.25 -5.56
C ILE A 197 10.23 14.56 -6.92
N VAL A 198 9.60 15.11 -7.96
CA VAL A 198 9.63 14.55 -9.31
C VAL A 198 11.07 14.47 -9.85
N ALA A 199 11.88 15.51 -9.61
CA ALA A 199 13.28 15.53 -10.01
C ALA A 199 14.09 14.42 -9.31
N ILE A 200 13.96 14.30 -7.99
CA ILE A 200 14.65 13.26 -7.23
C ILE A 200 14.16 11.86 -7.63
N SER A 201 12.86 11.67 -7.85
CA SER A 201 12.32 10.39 -8.31
C SER A 201 12.78 10.03 -9.72
N ARG A 202 12.98 11.02 -10.61
CA ARG A 202 13.42 10.80 -11.99
C ARG A 202 14.91 10.52 -12.11
N TRP A 203 15.74 11.27 -11.41
CA TRP A 203 17.21 11.24 -11.56
C TRP A 203 17.94 10.60 -10.38
N GLY A 204 17.29 10.48 -9.23
CA GLY A 204 17.83 9.77 -8.07
C GLY A 204 18.00 8.28 -8.34
N ARG A 205 18.87 7.63 -7.54
CA ARG A 205 19.15 6.20 -7.65
C ARG A 205 19.04 5.53 -6.29
N GLY A 206 18.61 4.27 -6.28
CA GLY A 206 18.50 3.45 -5.07
C GLY A 206 17.69 4.13 -3.97
N LEU A 207 18.28 4.25 -2.79
CA LEU A 207 17.64 4.86 -1.61
C LEU A 207 17.19 6.31 -1.84
N VAL A 208 17.95 7.11 -2.59
CA VAL A 208 17.63 8.53 -2.79
C VAL A 208 16.31 8.71 -3.54
N ALA A 209 16.05 7.89 -4.55
CA ALA A 209 14.77 7.91 -5.28
C ALA A 209 13.60 7.46 -4.41
N GLN A 210 13.82 6.50 -3.49
CA GLN A 210 12.81 6.03 -2.56
C GLN A 210 12.48 7.07 -1.50
N LEU A 211 13.46 7.86 -1.08
CA LEU A 211 13.30 8.94 -0.10
C LEU A 211 12.93 10.28 -0.75
N ALA A 212 12.54 10.31 -2.04
CA ALA A 212 12.25 11.55 -2.75
C ALA A 212 11.22 12.43 -2.03
N VAL A 213 10.15 11.83 -1.51
CA VAL A 213 9.12 12.57 -0.77
C VAL A 213 9.66 13.08 0.57
N LEU A 214 10.36 12.24 1.34
CA LEU A 214 10.99 12.63 2.60
C LEU A 214 11.99 13.79 2.42
N ILE A 215 12.85 13.69 1.40
CA ILE A 215 13.81 14.73 1.05
C ILE A 215 13.06 16.00 0.61
N GLY A 216 11.97 15.87 -0.16
CA GLY A 216 11.10 16.97 -0.53
C GLY A 216 10.51 17.70 0.66
N LEU A 217 10.02 16.98 1.68
CA LEU A 217 9.53 17.56 2.93
C LEU A 217 10.63 18.32 3.68
N VAL A 218 11.83 17.73 3.79
CA VAL A 218 12.98 18.37 4.46
C VAL A 218 13.38 19.65 3.71
N LEU A 219 13.61 19.58 2.40
CA LEU A 219 14.01 20.73 1.59
C LEU A 219 12.92 21.81 1.57
N GLY A 220 11.65 21.42 1.45
CA GLY A 220 10.51 22.34 1.49
C GLY A 220 10.44 23.09 2.82
N THR A 221 10.66 22.39 3.93
CA THR A 221 10.70 23.00 5.27
C THR A 221 11.88 23.95 5.42
N LEU A 222 13.07 23.58 4.92
CA LEU A 222 14.24 24.45 4.95
C LEU A 222 14.02 25.75 4.15
N VAL A 223 13.30 25.67 3.03
CA VAL A 223 12.90 26.86 2.26
C VAL A 223 11.82 27.67 3.00
N ALA A 224 10.93 27.01 3.74
CA ALA A 224 9.87 27.66 4.51
C ALA A 224 10.36 28.40 5.77
N LEU A 225 11.51 28.00 6.34
CA LEU A 225 12.15 28.65 7.50
C LEU A 225 12.32 30.17 7.31
N PRO A 226 13.04 30.68 6.27
CA PRO A 226 13.20 32.11 6.06
C PRO A 226 11.90 32.82 5.65
N MET A 227 10.87 32.06 5.25
CA MET A 227 9.55 32.60 4.89
C MET A 227 8.65 32.86 6.11
N GLY A 228 9.11 32.46 7.31
CA GLY A 228 8.37 32.62 8.56
C GLY A 228 7.13 31.72 8.65
N LEU A 229 7.11 30.61 7.90
CA LEU A 229 5.96 29.69 7.81
C LEU A 229 6.05 28.51 8.81
N THR A 230 7.10 28.45 9.61
CA THR A 230 7.37 27.36 10.56
C THR A 230 7.35 27.87 11.99
N ASP A 231 6.69 27.13 12.88
CA ASP A 231 6.78 27.34 14.33
C ASP A 231 7.25 26.06 15.01
N PHE A 232 8.43 26.12 15.63
CA PHE A 232 9.05 25.01 16.38
C PHE A 232 9.09 25.29 17.89
N SER A 233 8.34 26.28 18.37
CA SER A 233 8.33 26.65 19.80
C SER A 233 7.93 25.46 20.69
N THR A 234 6.93 24.66 20.27
CA THR A 234 6.43 23.50 21.01
C THR A 234 7.42 22.34 21.11
N VAL A 235 8.38 22.25 20.18
CA VAL A 235 9.41 21.18 20.17
C VAL A 235 10.33 21.26 21.39
N GLY A 236 10.57 22.48 21.89
CA GLY A 236 11.40 22.70 23.08
C GLY A 236 10.81 22.08 24.33
N ASP A 237 9.48 22.17 24.46
CA ASP A 237 8.71 21.75 25.65
C ASP A 237 8.41 20.24 25.66
N ALA A 238 8.47 19.58 24.50
CA ALA A 238 8.21 18.16 24.39
C ALA A 238 9.26 17.28 25.09
N ALA A 239 8.80 16.22 25.73
CA ALA A 239 9.65 15.26 26.42
C ALA A 239 10.49 14.43 25.44
N TRP A 240 11.69 14.01 25.89
CA TRP A 240 12.54 13.09 25.11
C TRP A 240 12.03 11.66 25.10
N ILE A 241 11.32 11.24 26.15
CA ILE A 241 10.67 9.93 26.24
C ILE A 241 9.25 10.16 26.76
N GLY A 242 8.26 9.61 26.06
CA GLY A 242 6.86 9.71 26.46
C GLY A 242 6.01 8.71 25.71
N LEU A 243 4.94 8.26 26.35
CA LEU A 243 3.93 7.38 25.76
C LEU A 243 2.63 8.16 25.63
N ALA A 244 1.97 8.08 24.48
CA ALA A 244 0.62 8.61 24.35
C ALA A 244 -0.30 7.91 25.35
N ALA A 245 -0.98 8.68 26.20
CA ALA A 245 -1.92 8.11 27.15
C ALA A 245 -3.02 7.35 26.38
N PRO A 246 -3.36 6.11 26.77
CA PRO A 246 -4.51 5.43 26.21
C PRO A 246 -5.76 6.29 26.36
N PHE A 247 -6.61 6.33 25.34
CA PHE A 247 -7.85 7.10 25.34
C PHE A 247 -7.65 8.60 25.61
N HIS A 248 -6.70 9.22 24.92
CA HIS A 248 -6.31 10.62 25.11
C HIS A 248 -7.50 11.58 24.94
N PHE A 249 -8.39 11.28 23.98
CA PHE A 249 -9.56 12.09 23.68
C PHE A 249 -10.77 11.81 24.59
N GLY A 250 -10.63 10.92 25.58
CA GLY A 250 -11.72 10.49 26.45
C GLY A 250 -12.19 9.05 26.18
N PRO A 251 -13.21 8.58 26.93
CA PRO A 251 -13.72 7.22 26.78
C PRO A 251 -14.35 7.01 25.39
N PRO A 252 -14.21 5.83 24.78
CA PRO A 252 -14.73 5.57 23.44
C PRO A 252 -16.26 5.64 23.41
N GLU A 253 -16.79 6.27 22.37
CA GLU A 253 -18.22 6.35 22.08
C GLU A 253 -18.58 5.47 20.87
N PHE A 254 -19.79 4.90 20.87
CA PHE A 254 -20.18 3.88 19.90
C PHE A 254 -21.34 4.34 19.04
N HIS A 255 -21.02 4.92 17.88
CA HIS A 255 -22.00 5.32 16.87
C HIS A 255 -22.10 4.28 15.76
N VAL A 256 -23.31 3.81 15.47
CA VAL A 256 -23.53 2.72 14.50
C VAL A 256 -23.01 3.09 13.11
N ALA A 257 -23.27 4.31 12.64
CA ALA A 257 -22.82 4.77 11.33
C ALA A 257 -21.27 4.78 11.22
N ALA A 258 -20.60 5.32 12.24
CA ALA A 258 -19.14 5.32 12.33
C ALA A 258 -18.55 3.90 12.38
N ILE A 259 -19.16 3.01 13.16
CA ILE A 259 -18.77 1.59 13.24
C ILE A 259 -18.88 0.91 11.88
N VAL A 260 -20.00 1.10 11.15
CA VAL A 260 -20.20 0.50 9.83
C VAL A 260 -19.17 1.01 8.82
N ALA A 261 -18.90 2.32 8.82
CA ALA A 261 -17.88 2.91 7.96
C ALA A 261 -16.49 2.32 8.26
N MET A 262 -16.10 2.23 9.54
CA MET A 262 -14.79 1.70 9.91
C MET A 262 -14.65 0.18 9.69
N CYS A 263 -15.73 -0.58 9.87
CA CYS A 263 -15.76 -1.99 9.48
C CYS A 263 -15.62 -2.18 7.96
N THR A 264 -16.16 -1.27 7.16
CA THR A 264 -16.00 -1.27 5.69
C THR A 264 -14.54 -1.01 5.32
N VAL A 265 -13.90 -0.03 5.96
CA VAL A 265 -12.46 0.21 5.80
C VAL A 265 -11.64 -1.03 6.19
N MET A 266 -12.01 -1.74 7.26
CA MET A 266 -11.33 -3.00 7.62
C MET A 266 -11.41 -4.06 6.52
N LEU A 267 -12.51 -4.14 5.76
CA LEU A 267 -12.61 -5.04 4.60
C LEU A 267 -11.68 -4.62 3.44
N VAL A 268 -11.49 -3.31 3.25
CA VAL A 268 -10.51 -2.77 2.29
C VAL A 268 -9.11 -3.18 2.71
N ILE A 269 -8.77 -2.96 3.97
CA ILE A 269 -7.47 -3.35 4.55
C ILE A 269 -7.22 -4.84 4.31
N PHE A 270 -8.19 -5.71 4.59
CA PHE A 270 -8.03 -7.14 4.34
C PHE A 270 -7.75 -7.48 2.88
N THR A 271 -8.35 -6.74 1.96
CA THR A 271 -8.13 -6.93 0.53
C THR A 271 -6.74 -6.47 0.11
N GLU A 272 -6.31 -5.27 0.55
CA GLU A 272 -4.98 -4.72 0.32
C GLU A 272 -3.89 -5.62 0.91
N SER A 273 -4.00 -5.89 2.21
CA SER A 273 -3.08 -6.75 2.94
C SER A 273 -2.96 -8.15 2.33
N THR A 274 -4.06 -8.73 1.84
CA THR A 274 -3.96 -10.03 1.18
C THR A 274 -3.17 -9.95 -0.13
N ALA A 275 -3.42 -8.93 -0.96
CA ALA A 275 -2.69 -8.74 -2.21
C ALA A 275 -1.19 -8.56 -1.96
N ASP A 276 -0.82 -7.73 -0.98
CA ASP A 276 0.56 -7.47 -0.60
C ASP A 276 1.25 -8.68 0.02
N MET A 277 0.57 -9.42 0.90
CA MET A 277 1.10 -10.67 1.45
C MET A 277 1.34 -11.72 0.36
N LEU A 278 0.44 -11.83 -0.62
CA LEU A 278 0.60 -12.75 -1.76
C LEU A 278 1.76 -12.30 -2.68
N ALA A 279 1.92 -11.00 -2.91
CA ALA A 279 3.04 -10.46 -3.68
C ALA A 279 4.38 -10.75 -2.98
N VAL A 280 4.48 -10.51 -1.67
CA VAL A 280 5.67 -10.84 -0.89
C VAL A 280 5.92 -12.36 -0.86
N ALA A 281 4.87 -13.17 -0.75
CA ALA A 281 4.97 -14.62 -0.79
C ALA A 281 5.60 -15.11 -2.10
N ASP A 282 5.15 -14.57 -3.24
CA ASP A 282 5.68 -14.88 -4.56
C ASP A 282 7.14 -14.44 -4.70
N MET A 283 7.46 -13.19 -4.32
CA MET A 283 8.83 -12.65 -4.34
C MET A 283 9.80 -13.44 -3.45
N THR A 284 9.31 -13.97 -2.33
CA THR A 284 10.11 -14.73 -1.37
C THR A 284 10.16 -16.24 -1.66
N GLY A 285 9.32 -16.73 -2.58
CA GLY A 285 9.17 -18.17 -2.88
C GLY A 285 8.46 -18.96 -1.78
N ARG A 286 7.84 -18.29 -0.80
CA ARG A 286 7.15 -18.95 0.32
C ARG A 286 5.66 -19.11 -0.02
N ARG A 287 5.18 -20.35 -0.13
CA ARG A 287 3.74 -20.60 -0.32
C ARG A 287 2.97 -20.25 0.96
N LEU A 288 1.91 -19.44 0.82
CA LEU A 288 0.99 -19.12 1.92
C LEU A 288 -0.20 -20.07 1.91
N SER A 289 -0.50 -20.62 3.09
CA SER A 289 -1.77 -21.28 3.37
C SER A 289 -2.84 -20.25 3.76
N ARG A 290 -4.11 -20.64 3.71
CA ARG A 290 -5.22 -19.81 4.21
C ARG A 290 -5.07 -19.47 5.69
N ALA A 291 -4.46 -20.36 6.47
CA ALA A 291 -4.18 -20.10 7.87
C ALA A 291 -3.09 -19.03 8.04
N ASP A 292 -2.12 -18.95 7.12
CA ASP A 292 -1.09 -17.91 7.16
C ASP A 292 -1.67 -16.54 6.84
N LEU A 293 -2.53 -16.46 5.81
CA LEU A 293 -3.30 -15.26 5.49
C LEU A 293 -4.18 -14.84 6.67
N ALA A 294 -4.96 -15.77 7.24
CA ALA A 294 -5.82 -15.47 8.39
C ALA A 294 -5.05 -14.88 9.58
N ARG A 295 -3.82 -15.36 9.86
CA ARG A 295 -2.97 -14.79 10.91
C ARG A 295 -2.46 -13.40 10.55
N GLY A 296 -2.15 -13.17 9.27
CA GLY A 296 -1.78 -11.85 8.76
C GLY A 296 -2.91 -10.84 8.95
N LEU A 297 -4.11 -11.19 8.48
CA LEU A 297 -5.31 -10.36 8.59
C LEU A 297 -5.73 -10.16 10.05
N ALA A 298 -5.49 -11.13 10.92
CA ALA A 298 -5.73 -10.97 12.35
C ALA A 298 -4.77 -9.95 12.98
N ALA A 299 -3.54 -9.80 12.48
CA ALA A 299 -2.65 -8.73 12.93
C ALA A 299 -3.16 -7.34 12.48
N ASP A 300 -3.75 -7.26 11.28
CA ASP A 300 -4.43 -6.04 10.83
C ASP A 300 -5.66 -5.74 11.70
N GLY A 301 -6.43 -6.75 12.09
CA GLY A 301 -7.52 -6.58 13.07
C GLY A 301 -7.02 -6.11 14.44
N LEU A 302 -5.87 -6.62 14.89
CA LEU A 302 -5.22 -6.17 16.12
C LEU A 302 -4.76 -4.70 16.01
N SER A 303 -4.31 -4.25 14.85
CA SER A 303 -3.96 -2.84 14.64
C SER A 303 -5.15 -1.94 14.94
N GLY A 304 -6.38 -2.31 14.53
CA GLY A 304 -7.59 -1.56 14.87
C GLY A 304 -7.88 -1.45 16.37
N LEU A 305 -7.60 -2.51 17.15
CA LEU A 305 -7.71 -2.45 18.61
C LEU A 305 -6.67 -1.52 19.23
N LEU A 306 -5.43 -1.59 18.75
CA LEU A 306 -4.36 -0.70 19.21
C LEU A 306 -4.61 0.74 18.77
N ALA A 307 -5.12 0.96 17.57
CA ALA A 307 -5.54 2.25 17.02
C ALA A 307 -6.56 2.93 17.93
N GLY A 308 -7.67 2.24 18.20
CA GLY A 308 -8.75 2.77 19.03
C GLY A 308 -8.37 2.98 20.51
N SER A 309 -7.37 2.25 21.03
CA SER A 309 -6.94 2.40 22.43
C SER A 309 -5.78 3.37 22.62
N MET A 310 -4.87 3.46 21.64
CA MET A 310 -3.64 4.26 21.71
C MET A 310 -3.70 5.54 20.86
N ASN A 311 -4.87 5.88 20.33
CA ASN A 311 -5.10 7.04 19.47
C ASN A 311 -4.30 6.99 18.15
N SER A 312 -4.12 5.77 17.61
CA SER A 312 -3.39 5.52 16.36
C SER A 312 -4.37 5.23 15.21
N PHE A 313 -3.85 4.81 14.06
CA PHE A 313 -4.60 4.57 12.83
C PHE A 313 -4.68 3.07 12.54
N LEU A 314 -5.63 2.68 11.68
CA LEU A 314 -5.69 1.30 11.21
C LEU A 314 -4.51 1.01 10.27
N ASP A 315 -3.76 -0.03 10.58
CA ASP A 315 -2.64 -0.46 9.77
C ASP A 315 -3.05 -1.50 8.72
N THR A 316 -2.38 -1.42 7.57
CA THR A 316 -2.40 -2.41 6.48
C THR A 316 -0.98 -2.86 6.14
N ALA A 317 -0.83 -3.94 5.38
CA ALA A 317 0.45 -4.27 4.79
C ALA A 317 0.90 -3.12 3.87
N PHE A 318 2.13 -2.65 4.07
CA PHE A 318 2.58 -1.41 3.45
C PHE A 318 3.18 -1.67 2.06
N ALA A 319 2.38 -1.45 1.00
CA ALA A 319 2.73 -1.72 -0.40
C ALA A 319 4.09 -1.13 -0.85
N GLN A 320 4.46 0.05 -0.36
CA GLN A 320 5.76 0.67 -0.69
C GLN A 320 6.94 -0.18 -0.21
N ASN A 321 6.79 -0.82 0.96
CA ASN A 321 7.82 -1.68 1.53
C ASN A 321 7.85 -3.06 0.84
N VAL A 322 6.74 -3.53 0.26
CA VAL A 322 6.72 -4.70 -0.63
C VAL A 322 7.61 -4.46 -1.85
N GLY A 323 7.47 -3.30 -2.51
CA GLY A 323 8.35 -2.92 -3.64
C GLY A 323 9.82 -2.78 -3.24
N LEU A 324 10.11 -2.35 -2.01
CA LEU A 324 11.47 -2.31 -1.49
C LEU A 324 12.07 -3.72 -1.28
N VAL A 325 11.29 -4.70 -0.83
CA VAL A 325 11.74 -6.11 -0.73
C VAL A 325 12.14 -6.64 -2.10
N GLU A 326 11.35 -6.33 -3.14
CA GLU A 326 11.64 -6.71 -4.53
C GLU A 326 12.96 -6.09 -5.01
N MET A 327 13.12 -4.78 -4.85
CA MET A 327 14.29 -4.04 -5.36
C MET A 327 15.58 -4.38 -4.59
N SER A 328 15.51 -4.48 -3.26
CA SER A 328 16.67 -4.77 -2.40
C SER A 328 17.10 -6.24 -2.47
N ARG A 329 16.20 -7.13 -2.90
CA ARG A 329 16.36 -8.60 -2.87
C ARG A 329 16.64 -9.17 -1.48
N VAL A 330 16.40 -8.39 -0.42
CA VAL A 330 16.54 -8.87 0.96
C VAL A 330 15.20 -9.40 1.44
N ARG A 331 15.12 -10.72 1.57
CA ARG A 331 13.87 -11.44 1.88
C ARG A 331 13.67 -11.76 3.37
N SER A 332 14.65 -11.44 4.21
CA SER A 332 14.64 -11.81 5.63
C SER A 332 13.56 -11.05 6.40
N ARG A 333 12.67 -11.78 7.10
CA ARG A 333 11.66 -11.14 7.96
C ARG A 333 12.25 -10.40 9.16
N PHE A 334 13.44 -10.81 9.61
CA PHE A 334 14.12 -10.18 10.75
C PHE A 334 14.61 -8.76 10.45
N VAL A 335 14.87 -8.44 9.18
CA VAL A 335 15.18 -7.06 8.76
C VAL A 335 13.97 -6.15 8.98
N VAL A 336 12.79 -6.63 8.59
CA VAL A 336 11.53 -5.93 8.80
C VAL A 336 11.15 -5.89 10.28
N THR A 337 11.43 -6.95 11.04
CA THR A 337 11.30 -6.93 12.51
C THR A 337 12.16 -5.83 13.13
N ALA A 338 13.41 -5.67 12.67
CA ALA A 338 14.29 -4.60 13.14
C ALA A 338 13.72 -3.21 12.84
N ALA A 339 13.13 -3.04 11.65
CA ALA A 339 12.40 -1.83 11.28
C ALA A 339 11.22 -1.57 12.24
N GLY A 340 10.41 -2.59 12.54
CA GLY A 340 9.31 -2.48 13.51
C GLY A 340 9.78 -2.09 14.92
N VAL A 341 10.89 -2.66 15.39
CA VAL A 341 11.50 -2.26 16.67
C VAL A 341 11.98 -0.81 16.63
N MET A 342 12.58 -0.36 15.52
CA MET A 342 13.01 1.03 15.37
C MET A 342 11.81 2.00 15.35
N LEU A 343 10.71 1.67 14.66
CA LEU A 343 9.48 2.47 14.67
C LEU A 343 8.88 2.55 16.07
N PHE A 344 8.81 1.41 16.78
CA PHE A 344 8.37 1.37 18.17
C PHE A 344 9.18 2.33 19.03
N LEU A 345 10.52 2.31 18.89
CA LEU A 345 11.40 3.22 19.63
C LEU A 345 11.22 4.68 19.21
N LEU A 346 11.00 4.96 17.93
CA LEU A 346 10.73 6.32 17.44
C LEU A 346 9.41 6.87 17.99
N GLY A 347 8.37 6.04 18.07
CA GLY A 347 7.07 6.40 18.66
C GLY A 347 7.12 6.71 20.16
N LEU A 348 8.22 6.35 20.85
CA LEU A 348 8.46 6.73 22.25
C LEU A 348 9.18 8.08 22.41
N VAL A 349 9.45 8.81 21.31
CA VAL A 349 10.18 10.08 21.31
C VAL A 349 9.25 11.23 20.88
N PRO A 350 8.49 11.84 21.82
CA PRO A 350 7.51 12.87 21.52
C PRO A 350 8.01 14.03 20.66
N LYS A 351 9.26 14.45 20.89
CA LYS A 351 9.93 15.49 20.10
C LYS A 351 9.92 15.25 18.60
N LEU A 352 10.03 13.99 18.16
CA LEU A 352 9.99 13.69 16.73
C LEU A 352 8.61 13.97 16.14
N GLY A 353 7.54 13.57 16.85
CA GLY A 353 6.18 13.90 16.47
C GLY A 353 5.94 15.41 16.36
N GLU A 354 6.39 16.20 17.34
CA GLU A 354 6.27 17.67 17.30
C GLU A 354 7.01 18.28 16.11
N VAL A 355 8.25 17.87 15.85
CA VAL A 355 9.04 18.38 14.71
C VAL A 355 8.30 18.12 13.39
N VAL A 356 7.68 16.95 13.26
CA VAL A 356 6.91 16.59 12.06
C VAL A 356 5.57 17.31 12.01
N ALA A 357 4.90 17.52 13.14
CA ALA A 357 3.65 18.27 13.21
C ALA A 357 3.85 19.76 12.89
N SER A 358 5.03 20.32 13.18
CA SER A 358 5.44 21.69 12.81
C SER A 358 5.76 21.88 11.33
N LEU A 359 5.64 20.85 10.49
CA LEU A 359 5.84 20.98 9.06
C LEU A 359 4.78 21.92 8.45
N PRO A 360 5.17 22.94 7.66
CA PRO A 360 4.21 23.87 7.08
C PRO A 360 3.18 23.18 6.19
N ALA A 361 1.91 23.55 6.31
CA ALA A 361 0.82 22.93 5.55
C ALA A 361 1.07 22.88 4.02
N PRO A 362 1.58 23.94 3.35
CA PRO A 362 1.84 23.86 1.90
C PRO A 362 2.94 22.85 1.54
N VAL A 363 3.86 22.57 2.47
CA VAL A 363 4.93 21.58 2.28
C VAL A 363 4.34 20.17 2.33
N VAL A 364 3.53 19.91 3.35
CA VAL A 364 2.82 18.64 3.53
C VAL A 364 1.83 18.42 2.38
N GLY A 365 1.09 19.45 1.96
CA GLY A 365 0.14 19.38 0.84
C GLY A 365 0.82 19.10 -0.50
N GLY A 366 1.97 19.73 -0.80
CA GLY A 366 2.75 19.45 -2.01
C GLY A 366 3.27 18.01 -2.06
N ALA A 367 3.78 17.50 -0.94
CA ALA A 367 4.21 16.10 -0.82
C ALA A 367 3.02 15.13 -0.90
N GLY A 368 1.92 15.44 -0.21
CA GLY A 368 0.65 14.73 -0.20
C GLY A 368 0.08 14.56 -1.60
N LEU A 369 0.08 15.63 -2.39
CA LEU A 369 -0.38 15.61 -3.77
C LEU A 369 0.36 14.56 -4.61
N VAL A 370 1.70 14.48 -4.49
CA VAL A 370 2.49 13.47 -5.21
C VAL A 370 2.18 12.06 -4.72
N MET A 371 2.04 11.87 -3.40
CA MET A 371 1.71 10.57 -2.82
C MET A 371 0.33 10.08 -3.26
N PHE A 372 -0.70 10.90 -3.13
CA PHE A 372 -2.08 10.53 -3.50
C PHE A 372 -2.24 10.32 -5.00
N ALA A 373 -1.62 11.16 -5.84
CA ALA A 373 -1.60 10.94 -7.29
C ALA A 373 -0.90 9.61 -7.65
N THR A 374 0.18 9.25 -6.94
CA THR A 374 0.86 7.97 -7.14
C THR A 374 -0.01 6.80 -6.70
N VAL A 375 -0.74 6.91 -5.58
CA VAL A 375 -1.71 5.91 -5.12
C VAL A 375 -2.79 5.68 -6.18
N THR A 376 -3.35 6.75 -6.77
CA THR A 376 -4.29 6.65 -7.91
C THR A 376 -3.70 5.83 -9.06
N ALA A 377 -2.45 6.13 -9.45
CA ALA A 377 -1.77 5.44 -10.52
C ALA A 377 -1.51 3.95 -10.22
N VAL A 378 -1.23 3.60 -8.96
CA VAL A 378 -1.12 2.20 -8.50
C VAL A 378 -2.46 1.47 -8.63
N GLY A 379 -3.57 2.10 -8.25
CA GLY A 379 -4.91 1.55 -8.45
C GLY A 379 -5.21 1.26 -9.93
N ILE A 380 -4.89 2.21 -10.83
CA ILE A 380 -5.04 2.03 -12.28
C ILE A 380 -4.15 0.89 -12.80
N ARG A 381 -2.92 0.78 -12.30
CA ARG A 381 -2.02 -0.33 -12.65
C ARG A 381 -2.61 -1.68 -12.23
N THR A 382 -3.25 -1.77 -11.07
CA THR A 382 -3.96 -2.99 -10.63
C THR A 382 -5.13 -3.31 -11.56
N LEU A 383 -5.92 -2.30 -11.94
CA LEU A 383 -7.04 -2.46 -12.87
C LEU A 383 -6.61 -2.97 -14.26
N ARG A 384 -5.37 -2.71 -14.70
CA ARG A 384 -4.83 -3.26 -15.95
C ARG A 384 -4.77 -4.81 -15.97
N THR A 385 -4.79 -5.47 -14.81
CA THR A 385 -4.82 -6.94 -14.72
C THR A 385 -6.21 -7.53 -14.91
N VAL A 386 -7.24 -6.70 -14.98
CA VAL A 386 -8.64 -7.10 -15.13
C VAL A 386 -8.99 -7.17 -16.63
N SER A 387 -9.72 -8.21 -17.04
CA SER A 387 -10.27 -8.26 -18.40
C SER A 387 -11.40 -7.26 -18.57
N PHE A 388 -11.25 -6.37 -19.56
CA PHE A 388 -12.25 -5.41 -20.00
C PHE A 388 -13.04 -5.92 -21.23
N GLU A 389 -12.83 -7.16 -21.66
CA GLU A 389 -13.49 -7.74 -22.83
C GLU A 389 -15.01 -7.86 -22.62
N ASN A 390 -15.44 -8.10 -21.36
CA ASN A 390 -16.84 -8.05 -20.98
C ASN A 390 -17.16 -6.67 -20.35
N ASN A 391 -18.12 -5.96 -20.93
CA ASN A 391 -18.51 -4.60 -20.52
C ASN A 391 -19.00 -4.52 -19.06
N SER A 392 -19.35 -5.65 -18.44
CA SER A 392 -19.73 -5.73 -17.02
C SER A 392 -18.63 -5.23 -16.08
N ASN A 393 -17.37 -5.59 -16.32
CA ASN A 393 -16.26 -5.15 -15.45
C ASN A 393 -16.02 -3.65 -15.57
N LEU A 394 -16.07 -3.12 -16.80
CA LEU A 394 -15.95 -1.69 -17.05
C LEU A 394 -17.09 -0.90 -16.37
N LEU A 395 -18.32 -1.41 -16.45
CA LEU A 395 -19.48 -0.81 -15.79
C LEU A 395 -19.34 -0.78 -14.27
N ILE A 396 -18.91 -1.89 -13.65
CA ILE A 396 -18.66 -1.92 -12.20
C ILE A 396 -17.67 -0.82 -11.81
N ILE A 397 -16.53 -0.73 -12.52
CA ILE A 397 -15.49 0.25 -12.25
C ILE A 397 -16.04 1.68 -12.41
N ALA A 398 -16.67 1.96 -13.54
CA ALA A 398 -17.17 3.30 -13.86
C ALA A 398 -18.24 3.78 -12.87
N VAL A 399 -19.20 2.94 -12.53
CA VAL A 399 -20.27 3.29 -11.57
C VAL A 399 -19.70 3.46 -10.17
N SER A 400 -18.78 2.60 -9.75
CA SER A 400 -18.18 2.69 -8.41
C SER A 400 -17.34 3.96 -8.24
N ILE A 401 -16.51 4.32 -9.23
CA ILE A 401 -15.77 5.59 -9.21
C ILE A 401 -16.74 6.77 -9.25
N GLY A 402 -17.74 6.73 -10.13
CA GLY A 402 -18.72 7.80 -10.27
C GLY A 402 -19.47 8.09 -8.96
N VAL A 403 -20.04 7.05 -8.33
CA VAL A 403 -20.75 7.20 -7.05
C VAL A 403 -19.79 7.56 -5.92
N GLY A 404 -18.60 6.96 -5.90
CA GLY A 404 -17.56 7.27 -4.92
C GLY A 404 -17.11 8.72 -4.94
N MET A 405 -17.00 9.34 -6.12
CA MET A 405 -16.54 10.71 -6.25
C MET A 405 -17.65 11.76 -6.07
N LEU A 406 -18.91 11.35 -5.90
CA LEU A 406 -20.03 12.30 -5.72
C LEU A 406 -19.86 13.23 -4.50
N PRO A 407 -19.51 12.75 -3.29
CA PRO A 407 -19.29 13.64 -2.14
C PRO A 407 -18.17 14.65 -2.37
N GLU A 408 -17.13 14.26 -3.10
CA GLU A 408 -15.99 15.14 -3.40
C GLU A 408 -16.34 16.21 -4.42
N ALA A 409 -17.22 15.90 -5.37
CA ALA A 409 -17.67 16.84 -6.41
C ALA A 409 -18.84 17.72 -5.94
N ALA A 410 -19.65 17.23 -5.01
CA ALA A 410 -20.83 17.90 -4.45
C ALA A 410 -20.95 17.58 -2.95
N PRO A 411 -20.26 18.32 -2.07
CA PRO A 411 -20.23 18.03 -0.63
C PRO A 411 -21.61 17.95 0.01
N ASP A 412 -22.55 18.80 -0.42
CA ASP A 412 -23.89 18.89 0.16
C ASP A 412 -24.91 17.90 -0.44
N ILE A 413 -24.49 16.99 -1.33
CA ILE A 413 -25.42 16.11 -2.07
C ILE A 413 -26.31 15.25 -1.17
N TYR A 414 -25.82 14.87 0.01
CA TYR A 414 -26.52 14.00 0.95
C TYR A 414 -27.11 14.74 2.17
N SER A 415 -27.05 16.07 2.19
CA SER A 415 -27.49 16.92 3.31
C SER A 415 -28.97 16.76 3.71
N ASN A 416 -29.81 16.24 2.81
CA ASN A 416 -31.25 16.00 3.07
C ASN A 416 -31.55 14.54 3.47
N LEU A 417 -30.54 13.67 3.54
CA LEU A 417 -30.71 12.28 3.97
C LEU A 417 -30.59 12.15 5.48
N PRO A 418 -31.06 11.03 6.07
CA PRO A 418 -30.77 10.74 7.47
C PRO A 418 -29.27 10.71 7.74
N ARG A 419 -28.87 11.22 8.91
CA ARG A 419 -27.46 11.42 9.28
C ARG A 419 -26.62 10.15 9.17
N GLU A 420 -27.21 8.99 9.44
CA GLU A 420 -26.55 7.69 9.33
C GLU A 420 -26.19 7.36 7.88
N VAL A 421 -27.09 7.68 6.94
CA VAL A 421 -26.86 7.47 5.50
C VAL A 421 -25.86 8.48 4.99
N GLU A 422 -25.95 9.74 5.42
CA GLU A 422 -25.00 10.80 5.08
C GLU A 422 -23.58 10.45 5.52
N THR A 423 -23.39 9.91 6.73
CA THR A 423 -22.06 9.50 7.23
C THR A 423 -21.44 8.38 6.37
N ILE A 424 -22.25 7.43 5.91
CA ILE A 424 -21.76 6.30 5.12
C ILE A 424 -21.55 6.72 3.66
N ALA A 425 -22.54 7.38 3.07
CA ALA A 425 -22.57 7.76 1.66
C ALA A 425 -21.65 8.97 1.37
N GLY A 426 -21.50 9.88 2.32
CA GLY A 426 -20.63 11.05 2.25
C GLY A 426 -19.14 10.71 2.27
N SER A 427 -18.76 9.49 2.63
CA SER A 427 -17.40 9.01 2.46
C SER A 427 -17.19 8.42 1.07
N ALA A 428 -16.34 9.07 0.28
CA ALA A 428 -16.01 8.63 -1.08
C ALA A 428 -15.52 7.17 -1.14
N ILE A 429 -14.69 6.80 -0.17
CA ILE A 429 -14.08 5.47 -0.07
C ILE A 429 -15.14 4.44 0.32
N THR A 430 -15.92 4.69 1.37
CA THR A 430 -16.97 3.77 1.84
C THR A 430 -18.02 3.52 0.75
N SER A 431 -18.49 4.58 0.08
CA SER A 431 -19.42 4.48 -1.05
C SER A 431 -18.87 3.64 -2.19
N THR A 432 -17.59 3.85 -2.56
CA THR A 432 -16.93 3.07 -3.62
C THR A 432 -16.90 1.59 -3.27
N VAL A 433 -16.53 1.24 -2.04
CA VAL A 433 -16.41 -0.16 -1.61
C VAL A 433 -17.76 -0.86 -1.65
N ILE A 434 -18.79 -0.23 -1.11
CA ILE A 434 -20.15 -0.80 -1.08
C ILE A 434 -20.64 -1.05 -2.50
N VAL A 435 -20.50 -0.06 -3.39
CA VAL A 435 -20.96 -0.16 -4.79
C VAL A 435 -20.14 -1.19 -5.56
N ALA A 436 -18.80 -1.12 -5.50
CA ALA A 436 -17.91 -2.03 -6.21
C ALA A 436 -18.14 -3.48 -5.79
N PHE A 437 -18.27 -3.73 -4.48
CA PHE A 437 -18.50 -5.06 -3.95
C PHE A 437 -19.88 -5.60 -4.36
N THR A 438 -20.93 -4.78 -4.21
CA THR A 438 -22.30 -5.17 -4.54
C THR A 438 -22.45 -5.49 -6.02
N LEU A 439 -21.93 -4.62 -6.90
CA LEU A 439 -22.00 -4.83 -8.34
C LEU A 439 -21.12 -6.02 -8.77
N ASN A 440 -19.94 -6.19 -8.20
CA ASN A 440 -19.11 -7.36 -8.48
C ASN A 440 -19.79 -8.68 -8.06
N LEU A 441 -20.50 -8.69 -6.93
CA LEU A 441 -21.28 -9.85 -6.51
C LEU A 441 -22.42 -10.13 -7.51
N LEU A 442 -23.16 -9.10 -7.92
CA LEU A 442 -24.30 -9.22 -8.84
C LEU A 442 -23.89 -9.72 -10.22
N PHE A 443 -22.88 -9.10 -10.83
CA PHE A 443 -22.49 -9.36 -12.23
C PHE A 443 -21.57 -10.57 -12.38
N ASN A 444 -20.65 -10.80 -11.44
CA ASN A 444 -19.62 -11.84 -11.59
C ASN A 444 -19.94 -13.12 -10.78
N HIS A 445 -20.78 -13.04 -9.74
CA HIS A 445 -21.04 -14.16 -8.83
C HIS A 445 -22.53 -14.51 -8.64
N GLY A 446 -23.45 -13.78 -9.28
CA GLY A 446 -24.89 -14.03 -9.21
C GLY A 446 -25.34 -15.25 -10.04
N PRO A 447 -26.57 -15.76 -9.82
CA PRO A 447 -27.17 -16.87 -10.57
C PRO A 447 -27.45 -16.43 -12.01
N GLY A 448 -26.42 -16.50 -12.85
CA GLY A 448 -26.40 -16.06 -14.24
C GLY A 448 -24.99 -15.93 -14.82
N SER A 449 -23.95 -15.82 -13.98
CA SER A 449 -22.56 -15.67 -14.45
C SER A 449 -21.98 -16.93 -15.11
N ARG A 450 -22.52 -18.11 -14.80
CA ARG A 450 -22.09 -19.39 -15.41
C ARG A 450 -22.45 -19.55 -16.89
N LEU A 451 -23.35 -18.73 -17.44
CA LEU A 451 -23.73 -18.79 -18.85
C LEU A 451 -22.75 -18.06 -19.79
N ARG A 452 -21.67 -17.46 -19.25
CA ARG A 452 -20.69 -16.68 -20.01
C ARG A 452 -19.27 -17.27 -20.02
N ASP A 453 -19.02 -18.35 -19.29
CA ASP A 453 -17.66 -18.89 -19.06
C ASP A 453 -17.29 -20.09 -19.97
N ASP A 454 -18.14 -20.49 -20.93
CA ASP A 454 -17.82 -21.58 -21.88
C ASP A 454 -16.84 -21.16 -23.00
N GLY A 455 -16.11 -20.05 -22.87
CA GLY A 455 -15.21 -19.53 -23.92
C GLY A 455 -13.80 -19.08 -23.47
N THR A 456 -13.48 -19.04 -22.18
CA THR A 456 -12.33 -18.24 -21.67
C THR A 456 -11.23 -19.04 -20.98
N ALA A 457 -11.22 -20.36 -21.07
CA ALA A 457 -10.06 -21.16 -20.68
C ALA A 457 -9.01 -21.21 -21.81
N LYS A 458 -8.29 -20.10 -22.04
CA LYS A 458 -6.98 -20.18 -22.70
C LYS A 458 -5.91 -19.63 -21.76
N ALA A 459 -5.21 -20.56 -21.14
CA ALA A 459 -4.03 -20.31 -20.33
C ALA A 459 -3.05 -19.41 -21.10
N ALA A 460 -2.63 -18.32 -20.47
CA ALA A 460 -1.51 -17.52 -20.94
C ALA A 460 -0.23 -18.36 -20.86
N THR A 461 0.20 -18.92 -21.99
CA THR A 461 1.54 -19.48 -22.14
C THR A 461 2.56 -18.33 -22.07
N PRO A 462 3.63 -18.43 -21.25
CA PRO A 462 4.70 -17.43 -21.28
C PRO A 462 5.37 -17.37 -22.67
N PRO A 463 5.88 -16.21 -23.10
CA PRO A 463 6.61 -16.14 -24.37
C PRO A 463 7.86 -17.01 -24.28
N ALA A 464 8.00 -17.93 -25.24
CA ALA A 464 9.20 -18.74 -25.38
C ALA A 464 10.41 -17.81 -25.58
N GLY A 465 11.40 -17.92 -24.69
CA GLY A 465 12.69 -17.26 -24.85
C GLY A 465 13.42 -17.77 -26.11
N PRO A 466 14.40 -17.00 -26.63
CA PRO A 466 15.13 -17.39 -27.83
C PRO A 466 15.87 -18.72 -27.60
N ALA A 467 15.65 -19.67 -28.51
CA ALA A 467 16.26 -20.99 -28.47
C ALA A 467 17.79 -20.89 -28.52
N ALA A 468 18.47 -21.59 -27.62
CA ALA A 468 19.92 -21.79 -27.67
C ALA A 468 20.30 -22.66 -28.88
N PRO A 469 21.47 -22.46 -29.52
CA PRO A 469 21.90 -23.29 -30.63
C PRO A 469 22.28 -24.68 -30.11
N THR A 470 21.68 -25.72 -30.65
CA THR A 470 22.05 -27.11 -30.39
C THR A 470 23.32 -27.46 -31.16
N ASP A 471 24.38 -27.81 -30.44
CA ASP A 471 25.59 -28.45 -30.95
C ASP A 471 25.22 -29.78 -31.66
N GLY A 472 25.38 -29.81 -32.98
CA GLY A 472 25.30 -31.02 -33.79
C GLY A 472 26.70 -31.59 -34.05
N ARG A 473 27.10 -32.62 -33.30
CA ARG A 473 28.20 -33.53 -33.67
C ARG A 473 27.64 -34.88 -34.09
N ALA A 474 27.85 -35.23 -35.36
CA ALA A 474 28.05 -36.58 -35.91
C ALA A 474 28.56 -36.35 -37.35
N GLU A 475 29.87 -36.33 -37.57
CA GLU A 475 30.67 -37.47 -38.06
C GLU A 475 30.22 -38.06 -39.41
N GLY A 476 31.09 -37.88 -40.42
CA GLY A 476 31.49 -38.95 -41.32
C GLY A 476 31.03 -38.87 -42.78
N GLY A 477 32.00 -38.65 -43.69
CA GLY A 477 31.99 -39.37 -44.98
C GLY A 477 32.18 -38.58 -46.28
N ALA A 478 33.44 -38.32 -46.62
CA ALA A 478 34.08 -38.47 -47.94
C ALA A 478 33.51 -37.83 -49.23
N GLY A 479 34.38 -37.05 -49.91
CA GLY A 479 34.75 -37.37 -51.31
C GLY A 479 34.70 -36.26 -52.36
N HIS A 480 35.89 -35.85 -52.84
CA HIS A 480 36.24 -35.32 -54.18
C HIS A 480 35.67 -33.94 -54.58
N GLY A 481 36.47 -32.92 -54.91
CA GLY A 481 37.38 -32.81 -56.06
C GLY A 481 36.65 -32.02 -57.16
N GLY A 482 36.91 -30.74 -57.40
CA GLY A 482 38.02 -30.24 -58.22
C GLY A 482 37.47 -29.41 -59.41
N ALA A 483 38.06 -28.23 -59.60
CA ALA A 483 38.19 -27.45 -60.85
C ALA A 483 36.96 -26.94 -61.65
N ASP A 484 37.07 -25.64 -61.96
CA ASP A 484 36.96 -25.02 -63.29
C ASP A 484 35.71 -24.21 -63.74
N ALA A 485 36.09 -23.08 -64.34
CA ALA A 485 35.48 -22.33 -65.44
C ALA A 485 34.28 -21.40 -65.19
N ALA A 486 34.57 -20.09 -65.27
CA ALA A 486 33.67 -19.08 -65.84
C ALA A 486 33.46 -19.34 -67.35
N PRO A 487 32.39 -18.81 -68.00
CA PRO A 487 32.40 -17.39 -68.40
C PRO A 487 31.04 -16.66 -68.33
N THR A 488 31.15 -15.33 -68.22
CA THR A 488 30.19 -14.24 -68.54
C THR A 488 29.75 -14.22 -70.02
N PRO A 489 28.97 -13.23 -70.52
CA PRO A 489 27.78 -12.50 -70.02
C PRO A 489 26.68 -12.42 -71.13
N THR A 490 25.56 -11.71 -70.92
CA THR A 490 24.95 -10.77 -71.90
C THR A 490 23.65 -10.10 -71.42
N THR A 491 23.62 -8.76 -71.52
CA THR A 491 22.50 -7.85 -71.91
C THR A 491 21.19 -7.85 -71.10
N SER A 492 20.39 -6.78 -70.94
CA SER A 492 20.33 -5.37 -71.38
C SER A 492 19.07 -4.83 -70.66
N ALA A 493 19.17 -3.79 -69.84
CA ALA A 493 18.73 -2.39 -70.11
C ALA A 493 17.22 -2.11 -70.19
N ALA A 494 16.89 -0.93 -69.65
CA ALA A 494 15.67 -0.11 -69.76
C ALA A 494 14.45 -0.57 -68.94
N GLY A 495 13.76 0.29 -68.19
CA GLY A 495 13.83 1.75 -68.04
C GLY A 495 12.46 2.28 -67.64
N SER A 496 12.43 3.17 -66.65
CA SER A 496 11.44 4.21 -66.28
C SER A 496 11.38 4.33 -64.76
#